data_AF-A0A9P3PN94-F1
#
_entry.id   AF-A0A9P3PN94-F1
#
_cell.length_a   1.000
_cell.length_b   1.000
_cell.length_c   1.000
_cell.angle_alpha   90.00
_cell.angle_beta   90.00
_cell.angle_gamma   90.00
#
_symmetry.space_group_name_H-M   'P 1'
#
loop_
_entity.id
_entity.type
_entity.pdbx_description
1 polymer ?
#
loop_
_entity_poly.entity_id
_entity_poly.type
_entity_poly.pdbx_seq_one_letter_code
_entity_poly.pdbx_strand_id
1 'polypeptide(L)'
;MGGNAFAAILGPNAFPRMPPAVYAALKSRMLPKLRDLYLHTAVPFEAPEKTSYGDLDIVVACPKLVGDAGAPEGVPVDAAVNVPHAVVQEAVGARHVNPQQGNRTSNFAVPIARGEWRPFDHGKEEDEARRKAEGGDIFYQVDVNVCANKEEFERVVFFHGYGDLGMIMGLIARNAGLALGEKGLLLPNPPNPHADLSQSFDEITKFMGWSMDAWRAGFRTKRDIFEWAGSSRFFDPKNFRTRGEGFTKVKAERKMYGEFVEWALAKAAAGPAAGDEEELKVSEEEQRLTFQNRTLIHFNKKEEFDAIHDERTRRARLKQVFSGSRVRDWAELGEHWKGVKLIMDAVREKYGGDRGVLKLYEEEGELGVKSAVLNAKEQLGLLSSDVYQRLSEAQMVKAVVTRNRNIFTIPRKEPGIDAYREDALWRGLGVAMLARQGTYQVGNRRIRIHTNFKEISRPEG
;
A
#
# COMPACT_ATOMS: atom_id res chain seq x y z
N MET A 1 -3.92 7.72 -25.58
CA MET A 1 -4.16 7.14 -26.93
C MET A 1 -5.00 5.90 -26.69
N GLY A 2 -6.20 5.82 -27.26
CA GLY A 2 -7.03 4.61 -27.16
C GLY A 2 -6.42 3.48 -28.01
N GLY A 3 -6.75 2.23 -27.72
CA GLY A 3 -6.30 1.04 -28.43
C GLY A 3 -5.06 0.35 -27.85
N ASN A 4 -4.29 1.02 -26.98
CA ASN A 4 -3.09 0.44 -26.36
C ASN A 4 -3.39 -0.84 -25.56
N ALA A 5 -4.58 -0.95 -24.97
CA ALA A 5 -4.99 -2.12 -24.23
C ALA A 5 -5.15 -3.39 -25.09
N PHE A 6 -5.27 -3.23 -26.42
CA PHE A 6 -5.51 -4.32 -27.37
C PHE A 6 -4.39 -4.47 -28.41
N ALA A 7 -3.27 -3.77 -28.25
CA ALA A 7 -2.17 -3.75 -29.23
C ALA A 7 -1.59 -5.14 -29.55
N ALA A 8 -1.77 -6.13 -28.67
CA ALA A 8 -1.32 -7.51 -28.88
C ALA A 8 -2.29 -8.35 -29.74
N ILE A 9 -3.55 -7.91 -29.90
CA ILE A 9 -4.63 -8.71 -30.50
C ILE A 9 -5.22 -8.01 -31.73
N LEU A 10 -5.25 -6.68 -31.73
CA LEU A 10 -5.82 -5.86 -32.79
C LEU A 10 -4.76 -4.93 -33.39
N GLY A 11 -4.89 -4.66 -34.69
CA GLY A 11 -3.99 -3.76 -35.40
C GLY A 11 -4.02 -2.33 -34.85
N PRO A 12 -2.95 -1.54 -35.06
CA PRO A 12 -2.79 -0.21 -34.46
C PRO A 12 -3.87 0.81 -34.91
N ASN A 13 -4.51 0.57 -36.06
CA ASN A 13 -5.57 1.42 -36.61
C ASN A 13 -6.99 0.95 -36.26
N ALA A 14 -7.14 -0.08 -35.42
CA ALA A 14 -8.45 -0.64 -35.06
C ALA A 14 -9.29 0.31 -34.19
N PHE A 15 -8.67 1.31 -33.55
CA PHE A 15 -9.33 2.23 -32.61
C PHE A 15 -9.24 3.69 -33.09
N PRO A 16 -10.11 4.12 -34.01
CA PRO A 16 -10.10 5.49 -34.49
C PRO A 16 -10.48 6.49 -33.40
N ARG A 17 -9.97 7.72 -33.52
CA ARG A 17 -10.36 8.83 -32.64
C ARG A 17 -11.81 9.21 -32.91
N MET A 18 -12.60 9.33 -31.86
CA MET A 18 -14.03 9.69 -31.92
C MET A 18 -14.22 11.20 -31.90
N PRO A 19 -14.99 11.77 -32.84
CA PRO A 19 -15.50 13.14 -32.73
C PRO A 19 -16.48 13.30 -31.55
N PRO A 20 -16.73 14.53 -31.05
CA PRO A 20 -17.56 14.76 -29.87
C PRO A 20 -18.99 14.20 -29.99
N ALA A 21 -19.63 14.34 -31.15
CA ALA A 21 -20.99 13.83 -31.37
C ALA A 21 -21.05 12.30 -31.30
N VAL A 22 -20.07 11.62 -31.92
CA VAL A 22 -19.92 10.16 -31.88
C VAL A 22 -19.66 9.69 -30.44
N TYR A 23 -18.75 10.36 -29.73
CA TYR A 23 -18.44 10.06 -28.34
C TYR A 23 -19.66 10.21 -27.42
N ALA A 24 -20.43 11.29 -27.58
CA ALA A 24 -21.65 11.53 -26.82
C ALA A 24 -22.72 10.45 -27.09
N ALA A 25 -22.86 10.00 -28.34
CA ALA A 25 -23.74 8.91 -28.71
C ALA A 25 -23.29 7.57 -28.08
N LEU A 26 -21.99 7.26 -28.12
CA LEU A 26 -21.44 6.08 -27.45
C LEU A 26 -21.68 6.13 -25.94
N LYS A 27 -21.39 7.26 -25.29
CA LYS A 27 -21.64 7.48 -23.86
C LYS A 27 -23.12 7.23 -23.50
N SER A 28 -24.04 7.78 -24.30
CA SER A 28 -25.49 7.60 -24.11
C SER A 28 -25.93 6.15 -24.31
N ARG A 29 -25.26 5.40 -25.18
CA ARG A 29 -25.52 3.97 -25.43
C ARG A 29 -24.95 3.07 -24.35
N MET A 30 -23.77 3.37 -23.81
CA MET A 30 -23.06 2.51 -22.83
C MET A 30 -23.55 2.71 -21.39
N LEU A 31 -23.85 3.95 -20.98
CA LEU A 31 -24.20 4.26 -19.60
C LEU A 31 -25.42 3.47 -19.07
N PRO A 32 -26.56 3.36 -19.80
CA PRO A 32 -27.71 2.59 -19.33
C PRO A 32 -27.37 1.11 -19.10
N LYS A 33 -26.63 0.49 -20.03
CA LYS A 33 -26.22 -0.92 -19.96
C LYS A 33 -25.42 -1.23 -18.69
N LEU A 34 -24.52 -0.34 -18.29
CA LEU A 34 -23.74 -0.50 -17.06
C LEU A 34 -24.52 -0.12 -15.80
N ARG A 35 -25.46 0.83 -15.90
CA ARG A 35 -26.39 1.14 -14.80
C ARG A 35 -27.28 -0.04 -14.46
N ASP A 36 -27.60 -0.92 -15.41
CA ASP A 36 -28.36 -2.14 -15.11
C ASP A 36 -27.55 -3.14 -14.28
N LEU A 37 -26.21 -3.08 -14.37
CA LEU A 37 -25.28 -3.97 -13.66
C LEU A 37 -24.72 -3.40 -12.36
N TYR A 38 -24.71 -2.07 -12.19
CA TYR A 38 -24.10 -1.39 -11.04
C TYR A 38 -25.02 -0.33 -10.44
N LEU A 39 -24.97 -0.15 -9.12
CA LEU A 39 -25.73 0.91 -8.43
C LEU A 39 -25.17 2.30 -8.75
N HIS A 40 -23.85 2.41 -8.87
CA HIS A 40 -23.16 3.65 -9.20
C HIS A 40 -22.48 3.51 -10.56
N THR A 41 -22.70 4.47 -11.44
CA THR A 41 -22.09 4.53 -12.79
C THR A 41 -21.96 5.98 -13.21
N ALA A 42 -20.74 6.40 -13.55
CA ALA A 42 -20.46 7.73 -14.05
C ALA A 42 -19.34 7.72 -15.07
N VAL A 43 -19.32 8.75 -15.91
CA VAL A 43 -18.15 9.12 -16.70
C VAL A 43 -17.57 10.36 -16.02
N PRO A 44 -16.29 10.35 -15.60
CA PRO A 44 -15.63 11.55 -15.09
C PRO A 44 -15.77 12.71 -16.08
N PHE A 45 -15.88 13.95 -15.59
CA PHE A 45 -16.02 15.11 -16.48
C PHE A 45 -14.89 15.13 -17.52
N GLU A 46 -15.24 15.37 -18.77
CA GLU A 46 -14.26 15.49 -19.83
C GLU A 46 -13.50 16.81 -19.70
N ALA A 47 -12.22 16.83 -20.10
CA ALA A 47 -11.51 18.09 -20.24
C ALA A 47 -12.22 18.97 -21.29
N PRO A 48 -12.44 20.27 -21.01
CA PRO A 48 -13.07 21.18 -21.94
C PRO A 48 -12.23 21.33 -23.22
N GLU A 49 -12.88 21.76 -24.30
CA GLU A 49 -12.24 22.05 -25.60
C GLU A 49 -11.62 20.83 -26.31
N LYS A 50 -11.86 19.61 -25.81
CA LYS A 50 -11.36 18.38 -26.44
C LYS A 50 -12.11 18.14 -27.75
N THR A 51 -11.35 18.10 -28.86
CA THR A 51 -11.91 17.92 -30.21
C THR A 51 -12.02 16.47 -30.65
N SER A 52 -11.40 15.53 -29.92
CA SER A 52 -11.55 14.08 -30.18
C SER A 52 -11.21 13.22 -28.96
N TYR A 53 -11.78 12.01 -28.93
CA TYR A 53 -11.68 11.04 -27.83
C TYR A 53 -11.07 9.72 -28.32
N GLY A 54 -10.38 8.97 -27.46
CA GLY A 54 -9.78 7.68 -27.85
C GLY A 54 -10.49 6.48 -27.26
N ASP A 55 -11.12 6.72 -26.13
CA ASP A 55 -11.63 5.78 -25.16
C ASP A 55 -12.85 6.44 -24.49
N LEU A 56 -13.71 5.61 -23.93
CA LEU A 56 -14.78 6.00 -23.03
C LEU A 56 -14.52 5.39 -21.65
N ASP A 57 -14.03 6.21 -20.73
CA ASP A 57 -13.82 5.83 -19.33
C ASP A 57 -15.12 5.88 -18.54
N ILE A 58 -15.54 4.75 -17.97
CA ILE A 58 -16.71 4.62 -17.12
C ILE A 58 -16.27 4.07 -15.78
N VAL A 59 -16.59 4.79 -14.71
CA VAL A 59 -16.37 4.35 -13.33
C VAL A 59 -17.66 3.71 -12.83
N VAL A 60 -17.54 2.57 -12.16
CA VAL A 60 -18.67 1.82 -11.60
C VAL A 60 -18.38 1.35 -10.18
N ALA A 61 -19.41 1.21 -9.35
CA ALA A 61 -19.29 0.61 -8.03
C ALA A 61 -20.60 -0.05 -7.60
N CYS A 62 -20.47 -0.93 -6.59
CA CYS A 62 -21.57 -1.63 -5.96
C CYS A 62 -22.40 -2.42 -6.99
N PRO A 63 -21.90 -3.61 -7.40
CA PRO A 63 -22.60 -4.44 -8.40
C PRO A 63 -24.01 -4.78 -7.91
N LYS A 64 -24.99 -4.60 -8.79
CA LYS A 64 -26.35 -5.09 -8.59
C LYS A 64 -26.26 -6.59 -8.80
N LEU A 65 -26.39 -7.36 -7.72
CA LEU A 65 -26.37 -8.82 -7.76
C LEU A 65 -27.18 -9.30 -8.98
N VAL A 66 -26.52 -10.00 -9.90
CA VAL A 66 -27.18 -10.68 -11.01
C VAL A 66 -28.11 -11.69 -10.35
N GLY A 67 -29.42 -11.43 -10.36
CA GLY A 67 -30.39 -12.35 -9.78
C GLY A 67 -30.21 -13.74 -10.37
N ASP A 68 -30.07 -14.74 -9.50
CA ASP A 68 -30.26 -16.19 -9.72
C ASP A 68 -29.57 -16.91 -10.90
N ALA A 69 -28.75 -16.25 -11.72
CA ALA A 69 -28.09 -16.89 -12.85
C ALA A 69 -26.56 -16.94 -12.65
N GLY A 70 -26.10 -17.87 -11.81
CA GLY A 70 -24.72 -18.38 -11.91
C GLY A 70 -23.72 -17.95 -10.84
N ALA A 71 -24.15 -17.53 -9.65
CA ALA A 71 -23.26 -17.61 -8.50
C ALA A 71 -23.01 -19.11 -8.21
N PRO A 72 -21.76 -19.62 -8.29
CA PRO A 72 -21.48 -20.96 -7.79
C PRO A 72 -21.91 -21.03 -6.33
N GLU A 73 -22.67 -22.06 -5.97
CA GLU A 73 -23.18 -22.27 -4.62
C GLU A 73 -22.04 -22.11 -3.60
N GLY A 74 -22.20 -21.16 -2.67
CA GLY A 74 -21.27 -20.95 -1.56
C GLY A 74 -20.42 -19.67 -1.58
N VAL A 75 -20.57 -18.77 -2.57
CA VAL A 75 -19.93 -17.44 -2.52
C VAL A 75 -20.84 -16.46 -1.76
N PRO A 76 -20.41 -15.90 -0.62
CA PRO A 76 -21.21 -14.93 0.12
C PRO A 76 -21.59 -13.73 -0.75
N VAL A 77 -22.85 -13.31 -0.63
CA VAL A 77 -23.46 -12.18 -1.36
C VAL A 77 -22.71 -10.85 -1.13
N ASP A 78 -21.91 -10.76 -0.07
CA ASP A 78 -21.04 -9.62 0.28
C ASP A 78 -19.63 -9.66 -0.34
N ALA A 79 -19.28 -10.69 -1.13
CA ALA A 79 -17.90 -10.91 -1.58
C ALA A 79 -17.60 -10.49 -3.04
N ALA A 80 -18.61 -10.26 -3.87
CA ALA A 80 -18.40 -9.91 -5.27
C ALA A 80 -18.15 -8.40 -5.42
N VAL A 81 -16.88 -8.01 -5.46
CA VAL A 81 -16.47 -6.62 -5.77
C VAL A 81 -16.79 -6.24 -7.22
N ASN A 82 -17.01 -7.22 -8.11
CA ASN A 82 -17.13 -7.01 -9.54
C ASN A 82 -18.19 -7.92 -10.18
N VAL A 83 -18.88 -7.43 -11.21
CA VAL A 83 -19.70 -8.27 -12.09
C VAL A 83 -18.77 -9.09 -12.98
N PRO A 84 -19.04 -10.39 -13.24
CA PRO A 84 -18.19 -11.20 -14.11
C PRO A 84 -17.95 -10.51 -15.47
N HIS A 85 -16.69 -10.49 -15.93
CA HIS A 85 -16.32 -9.80 -17.18
C HIS A 85 -17.12 -10.27 -18.39
N ALA A 86 -17.53 -11.54 -18.44
CA ALA A 86 -18.39 -12.08 -19.50
C ALA A 86 -19.76 -11.39 -19.56
N VAL A 87 -20.38 -11.14 -18.40
CA VAL A 87 -21.67 -10.44 -18.31
C VAL A 87 -21.52 -8.99 -18.73
N VAL A 88 -20.45 -8.31 -18.29
CA VAL A 88 -20.15 -6.94 -18.72
C VAL A 88 -19.91 -6.89 -20.23
N GLN A 89 -19.10 -7.82 -20.76
CA GLN A 89 -18.77 -7.93 -22.18
C GLN A 89 -20.02 -8.11 -23.03
N GLU A 90 -20.92 -9.02 -22.65
CA GLU A 90 -22.20 -9.25 -23.31
C GLU A 90 -23.08 -8.00 -23.26
N ALA A 91 -23.26 -7.41 -22.07
CA ALA A 91 -24.09 -6.22 -21.89
C ALA A 91 -23.63 -5.05 -22.76
N VAL A 92 -22.32 -4.75 -22.81
CA VAL A 92 -21.79 -3.67 -23.65
C VAL A 92 -21.75 -4.04 -25.13
N GLY A 93 -21.81 -5.33 -25.46
CA GLY A 93 -21.72 -5.86 -26.82
C GLY A 93 -20.29 -5.87 -27.35
N ALA A 94 -19.31 -6.11 -26.48
CA ALA A 94 -17.90 -6.10 -26.84
C ALA A 94 -17.46 -7.43 -27.46
N ARG A 95 -16.67 -7.35 -28.54
CA ARG A 95 -16.11 -8.52 -29.22
C ARG A 95 -14.84 -9.03 -28.53
N HIS A 96 -14.04 -8.11 -27.99
CA HIS A 96 -12.81 -8.43 -27.27
C HIS A 96 -12.82 -7.78 -25.90
N VAL A 97 -12.19 -8.44 -24.94
CA VAL A 97 -12.01 -7.96 -23.56
C VAL A 97 -10.55 -8.15 -23.16
N ASN A 98 -10.00 -7.16 -22.47
CA ASN A 98 -8.75 -7.27 -21.72
C ASN A 98 -9.10 -7.16 -20.23
N PRO A 99 -9.35 -8.29 -19.55
CA PRO A 99 -9.87 -8.29 -18.20
C PRO A 99 -8.75 -7.99 -17.18
N GLN A 100 -9.06 -7.13 -16.21
CA GLN A 100 -8.23 -6.95 -15.02
C GLN A 100 -8.94 -7.54 -13.81
N GLN A 101 -8.20 -8.29 -12.99
CA GLN A 101 -8.72 -8.90 -11.76
C GLN A 101 -8.87 -7.87 -10.64
N GLY A 102 -9.94 -7.95 -9.86
CA GLY A 102 -10.21 -7.07 -8.71
C GLY A 102 -10.82 -5.71 -9.08
N ASN A 103 -10.55 -4.69 -8.25
CA ASN A 103 -10.99 -3.29 -8.40
C ASN A 103 -10.06 -2.53 -9.37
N ARG A 104 -10.02 -2.96 -10.62
CA ARG A 104 -9.15 -2.38 -11.66
C ARG A 104 -9.91 -2.14 -12.95
N THR A 105 -9.38 -1.25 -13.77
CA THR A 105 -9.93 -0.96 -15.10
C THR A 105 -9.78 -2.14 -16.03
N SER A 106 -10.90 -2.67 -16.51
CA SER A 106 -10.92 -3.65 -17.60
C SER A 106 -11.30 -2.94 -18.91
N ASN A 107 -10.70 -3.34 -20.02
CA ASN A 107 -10.90 -2.70 -21.31
C ASN A 107 -11.76 -3.57 -22.22
N PHE A 108 -12.67 -2.96 -22.97
CA PHE A 108 -13.62 -3.65 -23.84
C PHE A 108 -13.58 -3.04 -25.25
N ALA A 109 -13.43 -3.88 -26.27
CA ALA A 109 -13.47 -3.47 -27.67
C ALA A 109 -14.89 -3.68 -28.23
N VAL A 110 -15.64 -2.59 -28.36
CA VAL A 110 -17.01 -2.59 -28.87
C VAL A 110 -16.98 -2.32 -30.38
N PRO A 111 -17.46 -3.23 -31.24
CA PRO A 111 -17.41 -3.04 -32.68
C PRO A 111 -18.25 -1.83 -33.10
N ILE A 112 -17.71 -1.06 -34.06
CA ILE A 112 -18.43 0.05 -34.69
C ILE A 112 -19.17 -0.53 -35.90
N ALA A 113 -20.49 -0.38 -35.95
CA ALA A 113 -21.28 -0.83 -37.08
C ALA A 113 -21.02 0.05 -38.32
N ARG A 114 -21.13 -0.52 -39.53
CA ARG A 114 -20.90 0.24 -40.75
C ARG A 114 -21.95 1.34 -40.90
N GLY A 115 -21.48 2.58 -41.03
CA GLY A 115 -22.32 3.76 -41.15
C GLY A 115 -22.84 4.30 -39.81
N GLU A 116 -22.37 3.79 -38.68
CA GLU A 116 -22.75 4.26 -37.34
C GLU A 116 -22.41 5.75 -37.14
N TRP A 117 -21.40 6.28 -37.83
CA TRP A 117 -20.98 7.68 -37.69
C TRP A 117 -21.72 8.63 -38.64
N ARG A 118 -22.43 8.10 -39.66
CA ARG A 118 -23.15 8.90 -40.67
C ARG A 118 -24.22 9.84 -40.09
N PRO A 119 -25.04 9.43 -39.09
CA PRO A 119 -26.03 10.32 -38.48
C PRO A 119 -25.42 11.55 -37.80
N PHE A 120 -24.11 11.52 -37.52
CA PHE A 120 -23.36 12.59 -36.87
C PHE A 120 -22.47 13.37 -37.85
N ASP A 121 -22.70 13.22 -39.16
CA ASP A 121 -21.89 13.83 -40.24
C ASP A 121 -20.41 13.44 -40.24
N HIS A 122 -20.09 12.25 -39.70
CA HIS A 122 -18.72 11.72 -39.61
C HIS A 122 -18.53 10.41 -40.39
N GLY A 123 -19.39 10.16 -41.39
CA GLY A 123 -19.32 8.94 -42.20
C GLY A 123 -18.04 8.81 -43.03
N LYS A 124 -17.46 9.94 -43.46
CA LYS A 124 -16.21 9.93 -44.25
C LYS A 124 -15.02 9.50 -43.40
N GLU A 125 -14.95 10.00 -42.17
CA GLU A 125 -13.93 9.66 -41.20
C GLU A 125 -14.03 8.19 -40.78
N GLU A 126 -15.24 7.67 -40.63
CA GLU A 126 -15.47 6.23 -40.40
C GLU A 126 -14.95 5.39 -41.58
N ASP A 127 -15.35 5.73 -42.81
CA ASP A 127 -14.91 5.00 -44.01
C ASP A 127 -13.38 5.07 -44.17
N GLU A 128 -12.75 6.19 -43.82
CA GLU A 128 -11.30 6.33 -43.81
C GLU A 128 -10.64 5.47 -42.73
N ALA A 129 -11.18 5.45 -41.51
CA ALA A 129 -10.69 4.60 -40.43
C ALA A 129 -10.74 3.12 -40.83
N ARG A 130 -11.85 2.67 -41.45
CA ARG A 130 -12.00 1.30 -41.96
C ARG A 130 -10.99 0.96 -43.05
N ARG A 131 -10.67 1.89 -43.96
CA ARG A 131 -9.63 1.67 -44.98
C ARG A 131 -8.24 1.47 -44.37
N LYS A 132 -7.96 2.10 -43.23
CA LYS A 132 -6.68 2.00 -42.52
C LYS A 132 -6.59 0.79 -41.60
N ALA A 133 -7.71 0.24 -41.18
CA ALA A 133 -7.78 -0.91 -40.29
C ALA A 133 -7.60 -2.23 -41.06
N GLU A 134 -6.79 -3.14 -40.52
CA GLU A 134 -6.63 -4.48 -41.06
C GLU A 134 -7.97 -5.24 -41.01
N GLY A 135 -8.43 -5.75 -42.15
CA GLY A 135 -9.73 -6.42 -42.25
C GLY A 135 -10.95 -5.49 -42.24
N GLY A 136 -10.78 -4.17 -42.11
CA GLY A 136 -11.86 -3.18 -42.14
C GLY A 136 -12.72 -3.08 -40.87
N ASP A 137 -12.40 -3.87 -39.85
CA ASP A 137 -13.04 -3.83 -38.55
C ASP A 137 -12.42 -2.74 -37.67
N ILE A 138 -13.28 -1.91 -37.07
CA ILE A 138 -12.90 -0.84 -36.16
C ILE A 138 -13.77 -0.91 -34.90
N PHE A 139 -13.22 -0.44 -33.79
CA PHE A 139 -13.77 -0.60 -32.46
C PHE A 139 -13.71 0.70 -31.67
N TYR A 140 -14.67 0.89 -30.78
CA TYR A 140 -14.52 1.78 -29.64
C TYR A 140 -13.78 1.03 -28.52
N GLN A 141 -12.89 1.72 -27.81
CA GLN A 141 -12.41 1.25 -26.52
C GLN A 141 -13.32 1.81 -25.42
N VAL A 142 -13.93 0.92 -24.65
CA VAL A 142 -14.72 1.26 -23.45
C VAL A 142 -13.97 0.72 -22.24
N ASP A 143 -13.58 1.62 -21.34
CA ASP A 143 -12.78 1.30 -20.15
C ASP A 143 -13.70 1.34 -18.94
N VAL A 144 -13.82 0.21 -18.23
CA VAL A 144 -14.68 0.08 -17.05
C VAL A 144 -13.80 -0.03 -15.82
N ASN A 145 -13.72 1.05 -15.04
CA ASN A 145 -13.03 1.11 -13.76
C ASN A 145 -13.98 0.73 -12.63
N VAL A 146 -13.70 -0.40 -11.98
CA VAL A 146 -14.52 -0.94 -10.89
C VAL A 146 -13.94 -0.50 -9.55
N CYS A 147 -14.71 0.26 -8.79
CA CYS A 147 -14.36 0.70 -7.44
C CYS A 147 -14.99 -0.24 -6.39
N ALA A 148 -14.31 -0.40 -5.26
CA ALA A 148 -14.72 -1.29 -4.18
C ALA A 148 -16.00 -0.82 -3.47
N ASN A 149 -16.21 0.50 -3.39
CA ASN A 149 -17.35 1.10 -2.72
C ASN A 149 -17.68 2.48 -3.31
N LYS A 150 -18.75 3.09 -2.80
CA LYS A 150 -19.23 4.40 -3.23
C LYS A 150 -18.20 5.50 -2.94
N GLU A 151 -17.48 5.42 -1.83
CA GLU A 151 -16.49 6.42 -1.43
C GLU A 151 -15.30 6.43 -2.41
N GLU A 152 -14.80 5.26 -2.80
CA GLU A 152 -13.77 5.14 -3.84
C GLU A 152 -14.29 5.63 -5.19
N PHE A 153 -15.53 5.28 -5.55
CA PHE A 153 -16.18 5.78 -6.77
C PHE A 153 -16.21 7.31 -6.83
N GLU A 154 -16.64 7.98 -5.76
CA GLU A 154 -16.70 9.44 -5.70
C GLU A 154 -15.31 10.08 -5.83
N ARG A 155 -14.28 9.50 -5.17
CA ARG A 155 -12.89 9.94 -5.30
C ARG A 155 -12.36 9.80 -6.73
N VAL A 156 -12.58 8.65 -7.35
CA VAL A 156 -12.08 8.34 -8.70
C VAL A 156 -12.77 9.24 -9.72
N VAL A 157 -14.09 9.39 -9.64
CA VAL A 157 -14.86 10.31 -10.52
C VAL A 157 -14.37 11.74 -10.37
N PHE A 158 -14.09 12.18 -9.14
CA PHE A 158 -13.57 13.52 -8.89
C PHE A 158 -12.15 13.69 -9.47
N PHE A 159 -11.22 12.81 -9.10
CA PHE A 159 -9.79 12.98 -9.38
C PHE A 159 -9.44 12.83 -10.86
N HIS A 160 -10.16 11.96 -11.58
CA HIS A 160 -10.00 11.78 -13.03
C HIS A 160 -10.89 12.73 -13.85
N GLY A 161 -11.66 13.60 -13.20
CA GLY A 161 -12.43 14.65 -13.85
C GLY A 161 -11.53 15.74 -14.45
N TYR A 162 -11.99 16.31 -15.56
CA TYR A 162 -11.36 17.41 -16.28
C TYR A 162 -9.92 17.16 -16.74
N GLY A 163 -9.60 15.90 -17.11
CA GLY A 163 -8.30 15.56 -17.70
C GLY A 163 -7.15 15.59 -16.70
N ASP A 164 -6.24 16.57 -16.86
CA ASP A 164 -5.02 16.65 -16.03
C ASP A 164 -5.24 17.39 -14.70
N LEU A 165 -6.48 17.77 -14.36
CA LEU A 165 -6.78 18.55 -13.16
C LEU A 165 -6.32 17.86 -11.88
N GLY A 166 -6.55 16.56 -11.69
CA GLY A 166 -6.04 15.83 -10.52
C GLY A 166 -4.51 15.93 -10.37
N MET A 167 -3.77 15.92 -11.47
CA MET A 167 -2.31 16.10 -11.46
C MET A 167 -1.92 17.54 -11.11
N ILE A 168 -2.64 18.53 -11.63
CA ILE A 168 -2.45 19.95 -11.31
C ILE A 168 -2.71 20.21 -9.82
N MET A 169 -3.79 19.66 -9.28
CA MET A 169 -4.10 19.72 -7.84
C MET A 169 -2.98 19.09 -7.00
N GLY A 170 -2.46 17.93 -7.44
CA GLY A 170 -1.30 17.28 -6.84
C GLY A 170 -0.05 18.15 -6.83
N LEU A 171 0.20 18.88 -7.91
CA LEU A 171 1.32 19.82 -8.02
C LEU A 171 1.19 20.99 -7.04
N ILE A 172 0.00 21.56 -6.91
CA ILE A 172 -0.28 22.65 -5.97
C ILE A 172 -0.12 22.16 -4.53
N ALA A 173 -0.70 21.01 -4.18
CA ALA A 173 -0.55 20.41 -2.85
C ALA A 173 0.94 20.17 -2.50
N ARG A 174 1.73 19.73 -3.48
CA ARG A 174 3.18 19.52 -3.30
C ARG A 174 3.95 20.80 -2.98
N ASN A 175 3.59 21.91 -3.61
CA ASN A 175 4.18 23.21 -3.27
C ASN A 175 3.87 23.65 -1.83
N ALA A 176 2.75 23.18 -1.27
CA ALA A 176 2.40 23.36 0.13
C ALA A 176 3.08 22.36 1.10
N GLY A 177 3.92 21.44 0.60
CA GLY A 177 4.52 20.38 1.42
C GLY A 177 3.57 19.21 1.70
N LEU A 178 2.51 19.03 0.92
CA LEU A 178 1.55 17.93 1.02
C LEU A 178 1.66 16.97 -0.17
N ALA A 179 1.02 15.82 -0.10
CA ALA A 179 0.91 14.90 -1.23
C ALA A 179 -0.56 14.57 -1.49
N LEU A 180 -1.09 15.02 -2.63
CA LEU A 180 -2.45 14.73 -3.07
C LEU A 180 -2.42 13.79 -4.27
N GLY A 181 -3.24 12.75 -4.22
CA GLY A 181 -3.45 11.82 -5.32
C GLY A 181 -4.86 11.24 -5.30
N GLU A 182 -5.11 10.24 -6.13
CA GLU A 182 -6.41 9.57 -6.26
C GLU A 182 -6.94 8.98 -4.94
N LYS A 183 -6.04 8.54 -4.06
CA LYS A 183 -6.39 8.00 -2.73
C LYS A 183 -6.72 9.06 -1.68
N GLY A 184 -6.48 10.33 -1.97
CA GLY A 184 -6.69 11.44 -1.05
C GLY A 184 -5.43 12.23 -0.74
N LEU A 185 -5.48 12.97 0.36
CA LEU A 185 -4.45 13.88 0.83
C LEU A 185 -3.61 13.24 1.93
N LEU A 186 -2.30 13.36 1.79
CA LEU A 186 -1.29 12.80 2.66
C LEU A 186 -0.30 13.86 3.13
N LEU A 187 0.28 13.63 4.29
CA LEU A 187 1.39 14.39 4.84
C LEU A 187 2.72 13.64 4.66
N PRO A 188 3.66 14.15 3.84
CA PRO A 188 5.03 13.66 3.77
C PRO A 188 5.72 13.60 5.14
N ASN A 189 6.37 12.47 5.43
CA ASN A 189 7.07 12.22 6.69
C ASN A 189 8.39 11.44 6.50
N PRO A 190 9.30 11.86 5.59
CA PRO A 190 10.54 11.13 5.35
C PRO A 190 11.40 11.05 6.63
N PRO A 191 12.15 9.95 6.86
CA PRO A 191 12.25 8.74 6.02
C PRO A 191 11.10 7.74 6.21
N ASN A 192 10.08 8.10 6.97
CA ASN A 192 8.94 7.24 7.29
C ASN A 192 7.85 7.28 6.21
N PRO A 193 6.89 6.33 6.25
CA PRO A 193 5.69 6.41 5.42
C PRO A 193 4.91 7.71 5.67
N HIS A 194 4.25 8.18 4.61
CA HIS A 194 3.30 9.29 4.67
C HIS A 194 2.20 9.02 5.71
N ALA A 195 1.71 10.09 6.34
CA ALA A 195 0.51 10.00 7.18
C ALA A 195 -0.73 10.36 6.36
N ASP A 196 -1.77 9.53 6.43
CA ASP A 196 -3.06 9.80 5.80
C ASP A 196 -3.77 10.96 6.50
N LEU A 197 -4.16 11.99 5.75
CA LEU A 197 -4.90 13.14 6.29
C LEU A 197 -6.40 13.01 6.05
N SER A 198 -6.82 12.87 4.79
CA SER A 198 -8.22 12.65 4.43
C SER A 198 -8.35 11.95 3.09
N GLN A 199 -9.42 11.17 2.94
CA GLN A 199 -9.85 10.58 1.67
C GLN A 199 -11.08 11.29 1.09
N SER A 200 -11.70 12.22 1.82
CA SER A 200 -12.87 12.96 1.36
C SER A 200 -12.46 14.17 0.52
N PHE A 201 -12.78 14.18 -0.77
CA PHE A 201 -12.48 15.35 -1.61
C PHE A 201 -13.29 16.59 -1.23
N ASP A 202 -14.44 16.46 -0.58
CA ASP A 202 -15.14 17.61 0.00
C ASP A 202 -14.32 18.26 1.14
N GLU A 203 -13.74 17.46 2.04
CA GLU A 203 -12.85 17.97 3.09
C GLU A 203 -11.55 18.54 2.52
N ILE A 204 -10.94 17.82 1.57
CA ILE A 204 -9.68 18.22 0.94
C ILE A 204 -9.87 19.53 0.18
N THR A 205 -10.91 19.67 -0.66
CA THR A 205 -11.16 20.90 -1.41
C THR A 205 -11.41 22.08 -0.47
N LYS A 206 -12.22 21.88 0.59
CA LYS A 206 -12.44 22.89 1.62
C LYS A 206 -11.13 23.31 2.30
N PHE A 207 -10.29 22.37 2.70
CA PHE A 207 -8.97 22.65 3.31
C PHE A 207 -8.05 23.39 2.34
N MET A 208 -8.01 22.98 1.07
CA MET A 208 -7.21 23.61 0.02
C MET A 208 -7.76 24.98 -0.42
N GLY A 209 -9.01 25.31 -0.06
CA GLY A 209 -9.67 26.56 -0.45
C GLY A 209 -10.35 26.51 -1.82
N TRP A 210 -10.52 25.32 -2.40
CA TRP A 210 -11.22 25.14 -3.66
C TRP A 210 -12.74 25.06 -3.47
N SER A 211 -13.49 25.64 -4.41
CA SER A 211 -14.95 25.56 -4.43
C SER A 211 -15.43 24.26 -5.08
N MET A 212 -15.99 23.36 -4.27
CA MET A 212 -16.60 22.12 -4.77
C MET A 212 -17.84 22.40 -5.64
N ASP A 213 -18.58 23.47 -5.34
CA ASP A 213 -19.75 23.86 -6.13
C ASP A 213 -19.35 24.32 -7.53
N ALA A 214 -18.25 25.06 -7.66
CA ALA A 214 -17.71 25.44 -8.96
C ALA A 214 -17.25 24.21 -9.77
N TRP A 215 -16.64 23.22 -9.10
CA TRP A 215 -16.24 21.96 -9.74
C TRP A 215 -17.46 21.17 -10.25
N ARG A 216 -18.54 21.09 -9.45
CA ARG A 216 -19.80 20.41 -9.80
C ARG A 216 -20.55 21.13 -10.92
N ALA A 217 -20.45 22.46 -10.99
CA ALA A 217 -21.14 23.28 -11.98
C ALA A 217 -20.60 23.09 -13.42
N GLY A 218 -19.37 22.61 -13.58
CA GLY A 218 -18.74 22.50 -14.90
C GLY A 218 -17.76 23.64 -15.21
N PHE A 219 -16.72 23.31 -15.97
CA PHE A 219 -15.83 24.31 -16.58
C PHE A 219 -16.05 24.36 -18.09
N ARG A 220 -16.01 25.57 -18.69
CA ARG A 220 -16.23 25.75 -20.13
C ARG A 220 -14.93 25.70 -20.91
N THR A 221 -13.84 26.19 -20.31
CA THR A 221 -12.53 26.30 -20.94
C THR A 221 -11.44 25.73 -20.03
N LYS A 222 -10.28 25.40 -20.60
CA LYS A 222 -9.10 25.04 -19.79
C LYS A 222 -8.67 26.18 -18.86
N ARG A 223 -8.88 27.43 -19.29
CA ARG A 223 -8.56 28.61 -18.48
C ARG A 223 -9.39 28.67 -17.20
N ASP A 224 -10.68 28.32 -17.26
CA ASP A 224 -11.54 28.27 -16.07
C ASP A 224 -11.00 27.26 -15.04
N ILE A 225 -10.50 26.11 -15.52
CA ILE A 225 -9.87 25.10 -14.67
C ILE A 225 -8.59 25.64 -14.04
N PHE A 226 -7.78 26.38 -14.79
CA PHE A 226 -6.53 26.95 -14.25
C PHE A 226 -6.81 28.00 -13.19
N GLU A 227 -7.79 28.89 -13.41
CA GLU A 227 -8.21 29.87 -12.39
C GLU A 227 -8.80 29.18 -11.15
N TRP A 228 -9.63 28.14 -11.34
CA TRP A 228 -10.14 27.36 -10.22
C TRP A 228 -9.02 26.66 -9.43
N ALA A 229 -8.09 25.99 -10.12
CA ALA A 229 -6.95 25.34 -9.48
C ALA A 229 -6.07 26.35 -8.73
N GLY A 230 -5.75 27.48 -9.37
CA GLY A 230 -4.97 28.56 -8.77
C GLY A 230 -5.71 29.37 -7.70
N SER A 231 -7.02 29.18 -7.50
CA SER A 231 -7.75 29.77 -6.37
C SER A 231 -7.44 29.13 -5.02
N SER A 232 -6.65 28.03 -5.03
CA SER A 232 -6.15 27.40 -3.80
C SER A 232 -5.50 28.43 -2.89
N ARG A 233 -5.80 28.36 -1.59
CA ARG A 233 -5.14 29.20 -0.58
C ARG A 233 -3.63 28.92 -0.46
N PHE A 234 -3.17 27.80 -1.04
CA PHE A 234 -1.77 27.38 -1.05
C PHE A 234 -1.07 27.59 -2.39
N PHE A 235 -1.74 28.24 -3.35
CA PHE A 235 -1.11 28.59 -4.62
C PHE A 235 -0.54 30.01 -4.53
N ASP A 236 0.78 30.10 -4.49
CA ASP A 236 1.52 31.35 -4.66
C ASP A 236 2.28 31.29 -5.99
N PRO A 237 1.88 32.06 -7.03
CA PRO A 237 2.58 32.10 -8.30
C PRO A 237 4.08 32.39 -8.18
N LYS A 238 4.50 33.27 -7.25
CA LYS A 238 5.90 33.71 -7.14
C LYS A 238 6.82 32.60 -6.64
N ASN A 239 6.33 31.84 -5.67
CA ASN A 239 7.05 30.71 -5.07
C ASN A 239 6.69 29.37 -5.72
N PHE A 240 5.95 29.38 -6.83
CA PHE A 240 5.48 28.17 -7.49
C PHE A 240 6.60 27.39 -8.17
N ARG A 241 6.84 26.17 -7.70
CA ARG A 241 7.86 25.26 -8.23
C ARG A 241 7.20 24.14 -9.04
N THR A 242 7.84 23.81 -10.16
CA THR A 242 7.38 22.74 -11.07
C THR A 242 8.45 21.67 -11.31
N ARG A 243 9.65 21.88 -10.76
CA ARG A 243 10.83 21.03 -10.88
C ARG A 243 11.64 21.11 -9.58
N GLY A 244 12.50 20.12 -9.36
CA GLY A 244 13.36 20.04 -8.17
C GLY A 244 13.16 18.74 -7.39
N GLU A 245 13.78 18.65 -6.22
CA GLU A 245 13.63 17.51 -5.32
C GLU A 245 12.14 17.31 -4.94
N GLY A 246 11.67 16.05 -4.99
CA GLY A 246 10.27 15.71 -4.75
C GLY A 246 9.32 15.92 -5.94
N PHE A 247 9.77 16.51 -7.06
CA PHE A 247 8.95 16.66 -8.28
C PHE A 247 9.29 15.61 -9.32
N THR A 248 8.31 14.76 -9.67
CA THR A 248 8.45 13.78 -10.75
C THR A 248 8.32 14.45 -12.11
N LYS A 249 9.13 14.03 -13.09
CA LYS A 249 8.96 14.44 -14.49
C LYS A 249 7.59 14.00 -15.00
N VAL A 250 6.80 14.94 -15.48
CA VAL A 250 5.55 14.64 -16.18
C VAL A 250 5.85 14.34 -17.65
N LYS A 251 5.13 13.36 -18.22
CA LYS A 251 5.26 13.00 -19.64
C LYS A 251 4.86 14.18 -20.52
N ALA A 252 5.63 14.43 -21.59
CA ALA A 252 5.39 15.54 -22.53
C ALA A 252 4.01 15.51 -23.20
N GLU A 253 3.37 14.34 -23.27
CA GLU A 253 2.04 14.11 -23.85
C GLU A 253 0.90 14.77 -23.04
N ARG A 254 1.17 15.21 -21.79
CA ARG A 254 0.21 15.87 -20.90
C ARG A 254 0.13 17.36 -21.20
N LYS A 255 -0.51 17.70 -22.32
CA LYS A 255 -0.57 19.07 -22.85
C LYS A 255 -1.21 20.06 -21.87
N MET A 256 -2.32 19.69 -21.23
CA MET A 256 -3.05 20.57 -20.31
C MET A 256 -2.24 20.88 -19.04
N TYR A 257 -1.52 19.88 -18.50
CA TYR A 257 -0.58 20.12 -17.40
C TYR A 257 0.51 21.14 -17.77
N GLY A 258 1.10 21.01 -18.98
CA GLY A 258 2.10 21.95 -19.48
C GLY A 258 1.56 23.39 -19.61
N GLU A 259 0.37 23.52 -20.19
CA GLU A 259 -0.33 24.82 -20.33
C GLU A 259 -0.63 25.47 -18.97
N PHE A 260 -0.99 24.68 -17.94
CA PHE A 260 -1.15 25.19 -16.58
C PHE A 260 0.17 25.72 -16.00
N VAL A 261 1.29 25.01 -16.24
CA VAL A 261 2.61 25.46 -15.78
C VAL A 261 2.98 26.80 -16.44
N GLU A 262 2.78 26.93 -17.75
CA GLU A 262 3.02 28.19 -18.47
C GLU A 262 2.14 29.32 -17.92
N TRP A 263 0.86 29.02 -17.67
CA TRP A 263 -0.08 29.95 -17.06
C TRP A 263 0.36 30.43 -15.67
N ALA A 264 0.84 29.51 -14.82
CA ALA A 264 1.30 29.83 -13.47
C ALA A 264 2.55 30.72 -13.51
N LEU A 265 3.51 30.41 -14.39
CA LEU A 265 4.72 31.22 -14.59
C LEU A 265 4.40 32.61 -15.13
N ALA A 266 3.44 32.72 -16.05
CA ALA A 266 2.97 34.02 -16.55
C ALA A 266 2.33 34.87 -15.44
N LYS A 267 1.52 34.26 -14.54
CA LYS A 267 1.01 34.97 -13.35
C LYS A 267 2.12 35.42 -12.41
N ALA A 268 3.17 34.61 -12.23
CA ALA A 268 4.32 34.98 -11.40
C ALA A 268 5.03 36.23 -11.94
N ALA A 269 5.22 36.30 -13.27
CA ALA A 269 5.87 37.43 -13.94
C ALA A 269 5.03 38.72 -13.95
N ALA A 270 3.71 38.61 -13.90
CA ALA A 270 2.78 39.75 -13.94
C ALA A 270 2.49 40.37 -12.56
N GLY A 271 2.90 39.73 -11.45
CA GLY A 271 2.72 40.27 -10.10
C GLY A 271 3.67 41.45 -9.82
N PRO A 272 3.29 42.41 -8.97
CA PRO A 272 4.21 43.47 -8.56
C PRO A 272 5.49 42.87 -7.97
N ALA A 273 6.65 43.41 -8.35
CA ALA A 273 7.93 43.07 -7.75
C ALA A 273 7.77 43.15 -6.22
N ALA A 274 8.12 42.08 -5.51
CA ALA A 274 8.01 42.10 -4.05
C ALA A 274 8.85 43.27 -3.53
N GLY A 275 8.22 44.17 -2.78
CA GLY A 275 8.96 45.10 -1.94
C GLY A 275 9.72 44.27 -0.92
N ASP A 276 10.94 44.70 -0.61
CA ASP A 276 11.77 44.15 0.44
C ASP A 276 11.09 44.40 1.80
N GLU A 277 10.08 43.61 2.15
CA GLU A 277 9.54 43.58 3.50
C GLU A 277 10.44 42.66 4.33
N GLU A 278 11.19 43.26 5.25
CA GLU A 278 11.92 42.60 6.32
C GLU A 278 10.93 41.91 7.28
N GLU A 279 10.30 40.82 6.84
CA GLU A 279 9.59 39.92 7.76
C GLU A 279 10.63 39.14 8.59
N LEU A 280 10.44 39.16 9.90
CA LEU A 280 11.18 38.37 10.89
C LEU A 280 11.33 36.93 10.38
N LYS A 281 12.56 36.56 9.99
CA LYS A 281 12.91 35.25 9.43
C LYS A 281 12.79 34.17 10.50
N VAL A 282 11.56 33.74 10.79
CA VAL A 282 11.29 32.41 11.34
C VAL A 282 11.95 31.42 10.39
N SER A 283 12.70 30.46 10.93
CA SER A 283 13.42 29.51 10.09
C SER A 283 12.43 28.71 9.21
N GLU A 284 12.85 28.32 7.99
CA GLU A 284 12.02 27.51 7.10
C GLU A 284 11.52 26.22 7.79
N GLU A 285 12.34 25.66 8.69
CA GLU A 285 11.98 24.49 9.50
C GLU A 285 10.84 24.77 10.48
N GLU A 286 10.88 25.89 11.21
CA GLU A 286 9.82 26.28 12.14
C GLU A 286 8.50 26.57 11.42
N GLN A 287 8.56 27.20 10.24
CA GLN A 287 7.37 27.41 9.40
C GLN A 287 6.77 26.08 8.95
N ARG A 288 7.63 25.15 8.51
CA ARG A 288 7.20 23.80 8.09
C ARG A 288 6.58 23.01 9.25
N LEU A 289 7.19 23.05 10.43
CA LEU A 289 6.67 22.38 11.63
C LEU A 289 5.33 22.98 12.08
N THR A 290 5.23 24.31 12.04
CA THR A 290 3.98 25.02 12.36
C THR A 290 2.87 24.63 11.40
N PHE A 291 3.16 24.62 10.10
CA PHE A 291 2.21 24.18 9.07
C PHE A 291 1.80 22.72 9.25
N GLN A 292 2.77 21.83 9.50
CA GLN A 292 2.52 20.41 9.75
C GLN A 292 1.59 20.21 10.95
N ASN A 293 1.86 20.87 12.07
CA ASN A 293 1.05 20.79 13.28
C ASN A 293 -0.37 21.28 13.03
N ARG A 294 -0.54 22.44 12.37
CA ARG A 294 -1.86 22.97 12.02
C ARG A 294 -2.64 22.05 11.10
N THR A 295 -1.96 21.43 10.14
CA THR A 295 -2.56 20.45 9.22
C THR A 295 -3.03 19.20 9.97
N LEU A 296 -2.17 18.63 10.83
CA LEU A 296 -2.52 17.47 11.64
C LEU A 296 -3.69 17.76 12.59
N ILE A 297 -3.74 18.96 13.19
CA ILE A 297 -4.86 19.38 14.03
C ILE A 297 -6.15 19.52 13.21
N HIS A 298 -6.08 20.14 12.02
CA HIS A 298 -7.25 20.33 11.15
C HIS A 298 -7.94 19.01 10.80
N PHE A 299 -7.16 17.97 10.51
CA PHE A 299 -7.67 16.64 10.15
C PHE A 299 -7.84 15.69 11.36
N ASN A 300 -7.67 16.20 12.59
CA ASN A 300 -7.74 15.40 13.81
C ASN A 300 -6.79 14.18 13.81
N LYS A 301 -5.57 14.38 13.30
CA LYS A 301 -4.51 13.36 13.16
C LYS A 301 -3.30 13.57 14.07
N LYS A 302 -3.28 14.64 14.87
CA LYS A 302 -2.10 15.01 15.68
C LYS A 302 -1.73 13.93 16.70
N GLU A 303 -2.70 13.46 17.48
CA GLU A 303 -2.45 12.46 18.54
C GLU A 303 -1.97 11.12 17.95
N GLU A 304 -2.61 10.65 16.88
CA GLU A 304 -2.22 9.44 16.17
C GLU A 304 -0.78 9.56 15.62
N PHE A 305 -0.48 10.69 14.98
CA PHE A 305 0.84 10.97 14.42
C PHE A 305 1.94 11.01 15.50
N ASP A 306 1.68 11.69 16.61
CA ASP A 306 2.61 11.79 17.74
C ASP A 306 2.85 10.42 18.38
N ALA A 307 1.79 9.64 18.62
CA ALA A 307 1.90 8.31 19.19
C ALA A 307 2.76 7.38 18.32
N ILE A 308 2.60 7.45 16.99
CA ILE A 308 3.42 6.70 16.04
C ILE A 308 4.87 7.20 16.06
N HIS A 309 5.09 8.52 16.11
CA HIS A 309 6.43 9.10 16.19
C HIS A 309 7.14 8.68 17.48
N ASP A 310 6.48 8.80 18.63
CA ASP A 310 7.01 8.42 19.94
C ASP A 310 7.34 6.94 20.01
N GLU A 311 6.50 6.06 19.47
CA GLU A 311 6.78 4.63 19.40
C GLU A 311 8.00 4.32 18.52
N ARG A 312 8.16 5.04 17.40
CA ARG A 312 9.35 4.87 16.54
C ARG A 312 10.62 5.34 17.24
N THR A 313 10.59 6.53 17.85
CA THR A 313 11.72 7.08 18.60
C THR A 313 12.09 6.16 19.75
N ARG A 314 11.09 5.63 20.47
CA ARG A 314 11.27 4.63 21.52
C ARG A 314 11.94 3.35 21.01
N ARG A 315 11.44 2.77 19.91
CA ARG A 315 12.05 1.57 19.30
C ARG A 315 13.48 1.82 18.80
N ALA A 316 13.74 2.97 18.19
CA ALA A 316 15.06 3.34 17.72
C ALA A 316 16.04 3.46 18.90
N ARG A 317 15.64 4.15 19.96
CA ARG A 317 16.43 4.27 21.19
C ARG A 317 16.64 2.91 21.86
N LEU A 318 15.61 2.07 21.94
CA LEU A 318 15.73 0.71 22.48
C LEU A 318 16.73 -0.11 21.66
N LYS A 319 16.64 -0.10 20.33
CA LYS A 319 17.58 -0.83 19.48
C LYS A 319 19.03 -0.35 19.66
N GLN A 320 19.23 0.94 19.93
CA GLN A 320 20.56 1.46 20.25
C GLN A 320 21.05 0.91 21.59
N VAL A 321 20.26 0.96 22.65
CA VAL A 321 20.71 0.64 24.02
C VAL A 321 20.60 -0.84 24.38
N PHE A 322 19.68 -1.57 23.76
CA PHE A 322 19.32 -2.95 24.07
C PHE A 322 18.98 -3.72 22.78
N SER A 323 20.01 -4.29 22.15
CA SER A 323 19.89 -5.12 20.95
C SER A 323 20.49 -6.50 21.15
N GLY A 324 20.08 -7.47 20.32
CA GLY A 324 20.60 -8.83 20.37
C GLY A 324 22.13 -8.91 20.29
N SER A 325 22.77 -8.06 19.48
CA SER A 325 24.23 -8.01 19.41
C SER A 325 24.84 -7.53 20.74
N ARG A 326 24.32 -6.47 21.35
CA ARG A 326 24.80 -5.99 22.66
C ARG A 326 24.58 -7.02 23.75
N VAL A 327 23.40 -7.64 23.79
CA VAL A 327 23.08 -8.70 24.75
C VAL A 327 24.02 -9.89 24.57
N ARG A 328 24.27 -10.33 23.33
CA ARG A 328 25.22 -11.39 23.01
C ARG A 328 26.62 -11.07 23.51
N ASP A 329 27.10 -9.85 23.25
CA ASP A 329 28.45 -9.43 23.60
C ASP A 329 28.60 -9.30 25.12
N TRP A 330 27.63 -8.70 25.81
CA TRP A 330 27.60 -8.63 27.27
C TRP A 330 27.47 -10.00 27.94
N ALA A 331 26.66 -10.89 27.37
CA ALA A 331 26.45 -12.23 27.90
C ALA A 331 27.50 -13.24 27.42
N GLU A 332 28.44 -12.84 26.57
CA GLU A 332 29.52 -13.70 26.02
C GLU A 332 28.99 -15.01 25.43
N LEU A 333 27.91 -14.94 24.64
CA LEU A 333 27.18 -16.13 24.14
C LEU A 333 27.63 -16.60 22.75
N GLY A 334 28.57 -15.92 22.09
CA GLY A 334 29.03 -16.30 20.75
C GLY A 334 27.86 -16.44 19.76
N GLU A 335 27.80 -17.53 19.00
CA GLU A 335 26.71 -17.79 18.03
C GLU A 335 25.42 -18.34 18.63
N HIS A 336 25.29 -18.40 19.97
CA HIS A 336 24.11 -18.97 20.62
C HIS A 336 22.92 -17.99 20.67
N TRP A 337 22.37 -17.67 19.49
CA TRP A 337 21.26 -16.71 19.33
C TRP A 337 19.96 -17.09 20.04
N LYS A 338 19.70 -18.40 20.24
CA LYS A 338 18.55 -18.85 21.04
C LYS A 338 18.68 -18.41 22.50
N GLY A 339 19.89 -18.51 23.08
CA GLY A 339 20.18 -18.02 24.43
C GLY A 339 20.05 -16.50 24.54
N VAL A 340 20.52 -15.76 23.53
CA VAL A 340 20.34 -14.30 23.45
C VAL A 340 18.86 -13.94 23.49
N LYS A 341 18.02 -14.63 22.71
CA LYS A 341 16.57 -14.39 22.72
C LYS A 341 15.96 -14.65 24.10
N LEU A 342 16.30 -15.77 24.75
CA LEU A 342 15.79 -16.09 26.09
C LEU A 342 16.16 -15.02 27.13
N ILE A 343 17.40 -14.53 27.09
CA ILE A 343 17.83 -13.42 27.97
C ILE A 343 17.02 -12.15 27.67
N MET A 344 16.87 -11.79 26.40
CA MET A 344 16.11 -10.60 26.02
C MET A 344 14.65 -10.68 26.47
N ASP A 345 14.01 -11.85 26.30
CA ASP A 345 12.62 -12.08 26.71
C ASP A 345 12.49 -12.05 28.24
N ALA A 346 13.42 -12.65 28.99
CA ALA A 346 13.43 -12.61 30.45
C ALA A 346 13.65 -11.19 31.01
N VAL A 347 14.54 -10.41 30.40
CA VAL A 347 14.75 -9.00 30.77
C VAL A 347 13.50 -8.18 30.48
N ARG A 348 12.87 -8.35 29.31
CA ARG A 348 11.61 -7.67 28.99
C ARG A 348 10.51 -8.04 29.99
N GLU A 349 10.34 -9.32 30.29
CA GLU A 349 9.33 -9.78 31.24
C GLU A 349 9.53 -9.15 32.62
N LYS A 350 10.77 -9.15 33.12
CA LYS A 350 11.11 -8.61 34.44
C LYS A 350 10.88 -7.10 34.56
N TYR A 351 11.13 -6.34 33.49
CA TYR A 351 11.04 -4.88 33.51
C TYR A 351 9.78 -4.34 32.83
N GLY A 352 8.75 -5.15 32.55
CA GLY A 352 7.48 -4.64 32.00
C GLY A 352 7.57 -4.24 30.52
N GLY A 353 8.33 -5.01 29.74
CA GLY A 353 8.51 -4.86 28.31
C GLY A 353 9.55 -3.81 27.92
N ASP A 354 9.50 -3.40 26.65
CA ASP A 354 10.44 -2.44 26.06
C ASP A 354 10.46 -1.08 26.77
N ARG A 355 9.32 -0.66 27.36
CA ARG A 355 9.21 0.61 28.10
C ARG A 355 10.04 0.60 29.37
N GLY A 356 9.97 -0.45 30.19
CA GLY A 356 10.73 -0.45 31.43
C GLY A 356 12.20 -0.80 31.26
N VAL A 357 12.60 -1.46 30.16
CA VAL A 357 14.03 -1.57 29.79
C VAL A 357 14.62 -0.20 29.45
N LEU A 358 13.88 0.65 28.75
CA LEU A 358 14.30 2.03 28.50
C LEU A 358 14.34 2.86 29.77
N LYS A 359 13.35 2.70 30.66
CA LYS A 359 13.35 3.37 31.96
C LYS A 359 14.57 2.97 32.80
N LEU A 360 14.90 1.67 32.83
CA LEU A 360 16.11 1.17 33.48
C LEU A 360 17.37 1.83 32.90
N TYR A 361 17.43 1.99 31.57
CA TYR A 361 18.54 2.69 30.94
C TYR A 361 18.59 4.18 31.29
N GLU A 362 17.45 4.86 31.43
CA GLU A 362 17.39 6.26 31.82
C GLU A 362 17.82 6.49 33.28
N GLU A 363 17.48 5.56 34.17
CA GLU A 363 17.79 5.64 35.60
C GLU A 363 19.22 5.16 35.93
N GLU A 364 19.67 4.07 35.30
CA GLU A 364 20.91 3.36 35.66
C GLU A 364 21.96 3.31 34.52
N GLY A 365 21.64 3.87 33.36
CA GLY A 365 22.53 3.88 32.19
C GLY A 365 22.79 2.48 31.61
N GLU A 366 23.88 2.38 30.84
CA GLU A 366 24.28 1.12 30.20
C GLU A 366 24.64 0.04 31.23
N LEU A 367 25.23 0.43 32.37
CA LEU A 367 25.64 -0.50 33.42
C LEU A 367 24.43 -1.20 34.06
N GLY A 368 23.33 -0.49 34.28
CA GLY A 368 22.09 -1.09 34.79
C GLY A 368 21.50 -2.14 33.84
N VAL A 369 21.38 -1.80 32.55
CA VAL A 369 20.87 -2.73 31.53
C VAL A 369 21.81 -3.94 31.36
N LYS A 370 23.12 -3.73 31.36
CA LYS A 370 24.10 -4.82 31.30
C LYS A 370 23.99 -5.74 32.52
N SER A 371 23.83 -5.17 33.72
CA SER A 371 23.65 -5.94 34.96
C SER A 371 22.37 -6.77 34.91
N ALA A 372 21.27 -6.20 34.39
CA ALA A 372 20.02 -6.93 34.17
C ALA A 372 20.20 -8.12 33.20
N VAL A 373 20.95 -7.93 32.11
CA VAL A 373 21.29 -8.98 31.15
C VAL A 373 22.10 -10.10 31.78
N LEU A 374 23.13 -9.77 32.57
CA LEU A 374 23.98 -10.77 33.25
C LEU A 374 23.20 -11.54 34.31
N ASN A 375 22.35 -10.86 35.08
CA ASN A 375 21.48 -11.51 36.06
C ASN A 375 20.49 -12.47 35.37
N ALA A 376 19.89 -12.07 34.25
CA ALA A 376 18.99 -12.94 33.48
C ALA A 376 19.74 -14.16 32.89
N LYS A 377 20.97 -13.97 32.41
CA LYS A 377 21.85 -15.08 31.96
C LYS A 377 22.08 -16.10 33.08
N GLU A 378 22.40 -15.63 34.28
CA GLU A 378 22.67 -16.48 35.44
C GLU A 378 21.42 -17.27 35.87
N GLN A 379 20.27 -16.60 35.95
CA GLN A 379 18.99 -17.21 36.28
C GLN A 379 18.57 -18.29 35.26
N LEU A 380 18.84 -18.06 33.98
CA LEU A 380 18.57 -19.02 32.90
C LEU A 380 19.63 -20.14 32.82
N GLY A 381 20.69 -20.07 33.61
CA GLY A 381 21.76 -21.08 33.62
C GLY A 381 22.59 -21.17 32.34
N LEU A 382 22.64 -20.09 31.54
CA LEU A 382 23.33 -20.06 30.25
C LEU A 382 24.85 -19.91 30.46
N LEU A 383 25.65 -20.87 29.98
CA LEU A 383 27.11 -20.85 30.05
C LEU A 383 27.71 -19.95 28.95
N SER A 384 28.90 -19.38 29.17
CA SER A 384 29.60 -18.59 28.13
C SER A 384 30.09 -19.47 26.96
N SER A 385 30.28 -18.84 25.81
CA SER A 385 30.82 -19.43 24.57
C SER A 385 32.12 -20.21 24.80
N ASP A 386 33.02 -19.66 25.61
CA ASP A 386 34.32 -20.29 25.92
C ASP A 386 34.18 -21.59 26.73
N VAL A 387 33.10 -21.74 27.49
CA VAL A 387 32.79 -22.96 28.23
C VAL A 387 32.11 -23.98 27.30
N TYR A 388 31.27 -23.54 26.35
CA TYR A 388 30.66 -24.41 25.34
C TYR A 388 31.70 -24.99 24.37
N GLN A 389 32.74 -24.23 23.97
CA GLN A 389 33.79 -24.76 23.10
C GLN A 389 34.78 -25.69 23.83
N ARG A 390 34.92 -25.57 25.16
CA ARG A 390 35.86 -26.38 25.97
C ARG A 390 35.26 -27.64 26.58
N LEU A 391 33.95 -27.81 26.57
CA LEU A 391 33.28 -29.00 27.09
C LEU A 391 33.01 -29.98 25.95
N SER A 392 33.57 -31.20 26.05
CA SER A 392 33.12 -32.31 25.20
C SER A 392 31.62 -32.57 25.42
N GLU A 393 30.90 -33.09 24.41
CA GLU A 393 29.44 -33.36 24.50
C GLU A 393 29.05 -34.12 25.78
N ALA A 394 29.90 -35.02 26.26
CA ALA A 394 29.71 -35.79 27.50
C ALA A 394 29.74 -34.92 28.77
N GLN A 395 30.50 -33.83 28.78
CA GLN A 395 30.58 -32.89 29.90
C GLN A 395 29.42 -31.88 29.88
N MET A 396 28.90 -31.52 28.69
CA MET A 396 27.70 -30.68 28.57
C MET A 396 26.47 -31.35 29.19
N VAL A 397 26.24 -32.63 28.89
CA VAL A 397 25.14 -33.41 29.46
C VAL A 397 25.26 -33.49 30.99
N LYS A 398 26.49 -33.65 31.51
CA LYS A 398 26.73 -33.71 32.96
C LYS A 398 26.48 -32.36 33.66
N ALA A 399 26.88 -31.23 33.07
CA ALA A 399 26.72 -29.90 33.65
C ALA A 399 25.23 -29.47 33.75
N VAL A 400 24.45 -29.74 32.69
CA VAL A 400 23.00 -29.43 32.65
C VAL A 400 22.22 -30.31 33.63
N VAL A 401 22.57 -31.60 33.75
CA VAL A 401 21.93 -32.54 34.67
C VAL A 401 22.26 -32.27 36.14
N THR A 402 23.46 -31.75 36.44
CA THR A 402 23.89 -31.52 37.83
C THR A 402 23.28 -30.24 38.42
N ARG A 403 23.05 -29.18 37.63
CA ARG A 403 22.48 -27.91 38.11
C ARG A 403 20.96 -27.91 38.28
N ASN A 404 20.22 -28.68 37.49
CA ASN A 404 18.75 -28.76 37.60
C ASN A 404 18.24 -29.64 38.76
N ARG A 405 19.13 -30.22 39.58
CA ARG A 405 18.73 -31.00 40.77
C ARG A 405 18.20 -30.17 41.94
N ASN A 406 18.38 -28.84 41.93
CA ASN A 406 17.99 -27.99 43.06
C ASN A 406 16.68 -27.19 42.87
N ILE A 407 15.96 -27.35 41.74
CA ILE A 407 14.73 -26.55 41.48
C ILE A 407 13.43 -27.32 41.75
N PHE A 408 13.47 -28.63 42.03
CA PHE A 408 12.26 -29.39 42.33
C PHE A 408 12.41 -30.25 43.59
N THR A 409 12.06 -29.69 44.75
CA THR A 409 11.66 -30.46 45.92
C THR A 409 10.32 -31.14 45.62
N ILE A 410 10.35 -32.45 45.37
CA ILE A 410 9.15 -33.27 45.14
C ILE A 410 8.70 -33.86 46.50
N PRO A 411 7.44 -33.63 46.97
CA PRO A 411 6.93 -34.24 48.19
C PRO A 411 6.71 -35.75 48.03
N ARG A 412 6.89 -36.49 49.14
CA ARG A 412 6.76 -37.95 49.21
C ARG A 412 5.30 -38.42 49.05
N LYS A 413 5.13 -39.33 48.08
CA LYS A 413 4.20 -40.48 47.96
C LYS A 413 2.81 -40.41 48.61
N GLU A 414 1.79 -40.51 47.76
CA GLU A 414 0.62 -41.40 47.97
C GLU A 414 0.65 -42.54 46.93
N PRO A 415 0.15 -43.75 47.24
CA PRO A 415 0.25 -44.91 46.38
C PRO A 415 -0.97 -45.07 45.47
N GLY A 416 -0.73 -45.10 44.16
CA GLY A 416 -1.73 -45.48 43.15
C GLY A 416 -1.83 -44.47 42.02
N ILE A 417 -1.00 -44.67 40.99
CA ILE A 417 -1.14 -44.29 39.57
C ILE A 417 0.26 -44.45 38.97
N ASP A 418 0.48 -45.60 38.34
CA ASP A 418 1.67 -45.86 37.52
C ASP A 418 1.46 -45.30 36.11
N ALA A 419 2.58 -44.91 35.49
CA ALA A 419 2.75 -44.47 34.10
C ALA A 419 2.35 -43.03 33.74
N TYR A 420 3.13 -42.03 34.19
CA TYR A 420 3.32 -40.76 33.43
C TYR A 420 4.59 -39.97 33.85
N ARG A 421 5.65 -40.65 34.33
CA ARG A 421 6.84 -39.98 34.90
C ARG A 421 8.14 -40.09 34.11
N GLU A 422 8.20 -40.84 33.02
CA GLU A 422 9.42 -40.93 32.20
C GLU A 422 9.40 -40.00 30.97
N ASP A 423 8.23 -39.56 30.50
CA ASP A 423 8.09 -38.91 29.19
C ASP A 423 8.69 -37.50 29.09
N ALA A 424 8.79 -36.77 30.22
CA ALA A 424 9.38 -35.42 30.24
C ALA A 424 10.92 -35.42 30.23
N LEU A 425 11.54 -36.48 30.78
CA LEU A 425 13.01 -36.64 30.79
C LEU A 425 13.53 -37.04 29.40
N TRP A 426 12.74 -37.79 28.64
CA TRP A 426 13.13 -38.28 27.30
C TRP A 426 12.92 -37.27 26.17
N ARG A 427 11.93 -36.37 26.26
CA ARG A 427 11.74 -35.30 25.25
C ARG A 427 12.88 -34.27 25.23
N GLY A 428 13.55 -34.05 26.36
CA GLY A 428 14.75 -33.21 26.45
C GLY A 428 16.02 -33.88 25.91
N LEU A 429 16.19 -35.20 26.12
CA LEU A 429 17.34 -35.95 25.62
C LEU A 429 17.25 -36.30 24.13
N GLY A 430 16.04 -36.43 23.57
CA GLY A 430 15.81 -36.84 22.19
C GLY A 430 16.31 -35.87 21.12
N VAL A 431 16.53 -34.59 21.44
CA VAL A 431 17.04 -33.60 20.48
C VAL A 431 18.57 -33.67 20.33
N ALA A 432 19.29 -34.20 21.32
CA ALA A 432 20.76 -34.29 21.30
C ALA A 432 21.30 -35.56 20.60
N MET A 433 20.50 -36.64 20.49
CA MET A 433 20.98 -37.93 19.96
C MET A 433 20.71 -38.16 18.46
N LEU A 434 20.11 -37.21 17.74
CA LEU A 434 19.71 -37.36 16.33
C LEU A 434 20.87 -37.30 15.30
N ALA A 435 22.13 -37.33 15.73
CA ALA A 435 23.26 -37.02 14.85
C ALA A 435 23.99 -38.20 14.19
N ARG A 436 23.74 -39.50 14.49
CA ARG A 436 24.30 -40.64 13.70
C ARG A 436 23.68 -42.01 14.05
N GLN A 437 23.56 -42.89 13.06
CA GLN A 437 23.19 -44.30 13.27
C GLN A 437 24.24 -45.02 14.13
N GLY A 438 23.80 -45.81 15.13
CA GLY A 438 24.70 -46.52 16.02
C GLY A 438 24.02 -47.28 17.15
N THR A 439 24.79 -48.10 17.86
CA THR A 439 24.38 -48.78 19.10
C THR A 439 25.05 -48.08 20.27
N TYR A 440 24.25 -47.56 21.20
CA TYR A 440 24.75 -46.81 22.35
C TYR A 440 24.48 -47.57 23.65
N GLN A 441 25.39 -47.46 24.61
CA GLN A 441 25.31 -48.13 25.90
C GLN A 441 25.03 -47.08 26.98
N VAL A 442 23.88 -47.19 27.65
CA VAL A 442 23.46 -46.28 28.72
C VAL A 442 23.17 -47.12 29.95
N GLY A 443 24.08 -47.07 30.93
CA GLY A 443 24.05 -47.99 32.08
C GLY A 443 24.16 -49.45 31.65
N ASN A 444 23.36 -50.34 32.25
CA ASN A 444 23.39 -51.78 31.95
C ASN A 444 22.53 -52.20 30.74
N ARG A 445 22.08 -51.26 29.89
CA ARG A 445 21.28 -51.58 28.70
C ARG A 445 21.95 -51.05 27.42
N ARG A 446 21.84 -51.84 26.35
CA ARG A 446 22.22 -51.45 24.98
C ARG A 446 20.99 -51.06 24.19
N ILE A 447 21.06 -49.90 23.53
CA ILE A 447 20.00 -49.38 22.66
C ILE A 447 20.56 -49.25 21.25
N ARG A 448 19.83 -49.78 20.27
CA ARG A 448 20.20 -49.76 18.85
C ARG A 448 19.18 -48.90 18.11
N ILE A 449 19.64 -47.83 17.47
CA ILE A 449 18.77 -46.93 16.71
C ILE A 449 18.91 -47.30 15.22
N HIS A 450 17.80 -47.57 14.53
CA HIS A 450 17.73 -47.80 13.09
C HIS A 450 16.80 -46.75 12.47
N THR A 451 17.23 -46.11 11.39
CA THR A 451 16.37 -45.20 10.61
C THR A 451 15.87 -45.93 9.37
N ASN A 452 14.56 -46.18 9.30
CA ASN A 452 13.87 -46.49 8.03
C ASN A 452 13.32 -45.17 7.48
N PHE A 453 14.01 -44.56 6.52
CA PHE A 453 13.45 -43.51 5.69
C PHE A 453 12.94 -44.14 4.39
N LYS A 454 11.62 -44.17 4.20
CA LYS A 454 10.99 -44.33 2.88
C LYS A 454 11.00 -42.94 2.23
N GLU A 455 11.67 -42.81 1.09
CA GLU A 455 11.54 -41.65 0.22
C GLU A 455 10.08 -41.53 -0.24
N ILE A 456 9.46 -40.37 0.04
CA ILE A 456 8.22 -39.95 -0.61
C ILE A 456 8.66 -39.01 -1.75
N SER A 457 8.64 -39.53 -2.97
CA SER A 457 8.74 -38.75 -4.20
C SER A 457 7.48 -37.89 -4.36
N ARG A 458 7.67 -36.63 -4.77
CA ARG A 458 6.58 -35.75 -5.26
C ARG A 458 6.10 -36.24 -6.63
N PRO A 459 4.80 -36.20 -6.95
CA PRO A 459 4.36 -36.33 -8.33
C PRO A 459 4.50 -34.98 -9.04
N GLU A 460 5.06 -35.03 -10.25
CA GLU A 460 4.91 -34.02 -11.29
C GLU A 460 3.48 -34.07 -11.84
N GLY A 461 2.92 -32.88 -12.11
CA GLY A 461 1.59 -32.64 -12.65
C GLY A 461 1.27 -31.16 -12.61
#